data_AF-A0A2L2XD52-F1
#
_entry.id   AF-A0A2L2XD52-F1
#
_cell.length_a   1.000
_cell.length_b   1.000
_cell.length_c   1.000
_cell.angle_alpha   90.00
_cell.angle_beta   90.00
_cell.angle_gamma   90.00
#
_symmetry.space_group_name_H-M   'P 1'
#
loop_
_entity.id
_entity.type
_entity.pdbx_description
1 polymer ?
#
loop_
_entity_poly.entity_id
_entity_poly.type
_entity_poly.pdbx_seq_one_letter_code
_entity_poly.pdbx_strand_id
1 'polypeptide(L)'
;MDFFKRLEEHRSLEKQLAWEGSFQDYLQIVRLRPYVSQLAHSRIYEMIKAAGVEQLDGGNKRYKFFVDEIFGLDRTLEKLVEEYFHPAARRLDVRKRILLLMGPVSGGKSTLVAMLKRGLEKFSYTDLGALYAIKGCPMHEEPLHLIPRELREEVAREYGIHIEGELCPSCRMMLETEYDSKIENVMIERIFFSEDNRTGIGTFTPSDPKSQDIADLTGSVDFSSITEFGSESDPRAYRFDGELNIANRGVMEFQEMLRMEQRTGQLAIS
;
A
#
# COMPACT_ATOMS: atom_id res chain seq x y z
N MET A 1 -14.87 4.14 -30.78
CA MET A 1 -14.76 5.27 -29.82
C MET A 1 -13.38 5.86 -29.99
N ASP A 2 -13.25 7.18 -29.97
CA ASP A 2 -11.96 7.83 -30.17
C ASP A 2 -11.00 7.58 -28.98
N PHE A 3 -9.75 7.24 -29.30
CA PHE A 3 -8.69 6.98 -28.32
C PHE A 3 -8.37 8.24 -27.51
N PHE A 4 -8.34 9.40 -28.17
CA PHE A 4 -8.07 10.67 -27.50
C PHE A 4 -9.13 11.01 -26.46
N LYS A 5 -10.40 10.73 -26.74
CA LYS A 5 -11.49 10.93 -25.78
C LYS A 5 -11.30 10.08 -24.51
N ARG A 6 -10.88 8.82 -24.64
CA ARG A 6 -10.60 7.96 -23.46
C ARG A 6 -9.41 8.46 -22.64
N LEU A 7 -8.40 9.03 -23.30
CA LEU A 7 -7.23 9.61 -22.65
C LEU A 7 -7.57 10.91 -21.90
N GLU A 8 -8.49 11.71 -22.45
CA GLU A 8 -9.06 12.89 -21.80
C GLU A 8 -9.98 12.52 -20.62
N GLU A 9 -10.86 11.51 -20.79
CA GLU A 9 -11.69 10.94 -19.73
C GLU A 9 -10.84 10.44 -18.55
N HIS A 10 -9.71 9.75 -18.81
CA HIS A 10 -8.79 9.27 -17.77
C HIS A 10 -8.09 10.42 -17.02
N ARG A 11 -7.54 11.41 -17.73
CA ARG A 11 -6.93 12.62 -17.13
C ARG A 11 -7.94 13.50 -16.38
N SER A 12 -9.22 13.44 -16.78
CA SER A 12 -10.30 14.12 -16.08
C SER A 12 -10.66 13.40 -14.78
N LEU A 13 -10.66 12.06 -14.76
CA LEU A 13 -10.99 11.25 -13.60
C LEU A 13 -10.08 11.54 -12.40
N GLU A 14 -8.75 11.56 -12.58
CA GLU A 14 -7.81 11.94 -11.52
C GLU A 14 -8.12 13.33 -10.96
N LYS A 15 -8.33 14.32 -11.83
CA LYS A 15 -8.64 15.70 -11.43
C LYS A 15 -10.00 15.86 -10.74
N GLN A 16 -10.97 15.00 -11.05
CA GLN A 16 -12.28 14.96 -10.38
C GLN A 16 -12.22 14.28 -9.01
N LEU A 17 -11.35 13.28 -8.86
CA LEU A 17 -11.18 12.53 -7.62
C LEU A 17 -10.15 13.15 -6.68
N ALA A 18 -9.25 14.00 -7.21
CA ALA A 18 -8.24 14.73 -6.47
C ALA A 18 -8.86 15.53 -5.32
N TRP A 19 -8.21 15.45 -4.17
CA TRP A 19 -8.62 16.14 -2.96
C TRP A 19 -7.37 16.55 -2.19
N GLU A 20 -7.38 17.78 -1.71
CA GLU A 20 -6.40 18.29 -0.75
C GLU A 20 -7.16 19.02 0.36
N GLY A 21 -6.65 18.94 1.58
CA GLY A 21 -7.20 19.63 2.74
C GLY A 21 -6.26 19.55 3.92
N SER A 22 -6.66 20.17 5.03
CA SER A 22 -5.94 20.05 6.29
C SER A 22 -6.14 18.67 6.92
N PHE A 23 -5.32 18.31 7.90
CA PHE A 23 -5.55 17.12 8.73
C PHE A 23 -6.90 17.18 9.45
N GLN A 24 -7.35 18.38 9.85
CA GLN A 24 -8.68 18.58 10.41
C GLN A 24 -9.81 18.22 9.42
N ASP A 25 -9.66 18.52 8.13
CA ASP A 25 -10.61 18.13 7.08
C ASP A 25 -10.57 16.61 6.83
N TYR A 26 -9.37 16.03 6.82
CA TYR A 26 -9.19 14.59 6.71
C TYR A 26 -9.85 13.81 7.86
N LEU A 27 -9.77 14.32 9.09
CA LEU A 27 -10.48 13.72 10.24
C LEU A 27 -12.01 13.70 10.03
N GLN A 28 -12.60 14.69 9.35
CA GLN A 28 -14.03 14.63 9.00
C GLN A 28 -14.32 13.54 7.97
N ILE A 29 -13.46 13.37 6.97
CA ILE A 29 -13.56 12.27 5.99
C ILE A 29 -13.51 10.93 6.69
N VAL A 30 -12.52 10.74 7.58
CA VAL A 30 -12.30 9.51 8.34
C VAL A 30 -13.47 9.22 9.29
N ARG A 31 -14.01 10.23 9.98
CA ARG A 31 -15.21 10.10 10.82
C ARG A 31 -16.44 9.62 10.05
N LEU A 32 -16.63 10.10 8.82
CA LEU A 32 -17.74 9.70 7.95
C LEU A 32 -17.49 8.38 7.22
N ARG A 33 -16.22 8.05 6.95
CA ARG A 33 -15.78 6.90 6.15
C ARG A 33 -14.55 6.22 6.79
N PRO A 34 -14.68 5.53 7.95
CA PRO A 34 -13.52 4.95 8.65
C PRO A 34 -12.71 3.93 7.84
N TYR A 35 -13.26 3.41 6.75
CA TYR A 35 -12.58 2.48 5.85
C TYR A 35 -11.46 3.14 5.00
N VAL A 36 -11.37 4.48 4.91
CA VAL A 36 -10.29 5.11 4.11
C VAL A 36 -8.91 4.90 4.73
N SER A 37 -8.83 4.79 6.07
CA SER A 37 -7.62 4.49 6.85
C SER A 37 -7.44 2.99 7.10
N GLN A 38 -7.96 2.14 6.21
CA GLN A 38 -7.76 0.69 6.32
C GLN A 38 -6.36 0.25 5.91
N LEU A 39 -5.84 -0.77 6.60
CA LEU A 39 -4.57 -1.44 6.30
C LEU A 39 -4.55 -2.09 4.91
N ALA A 40 -3.36 -2.30 4.34
CA ALA A 40 -3.16 -2.90 3.01
C ALA A 40 -3.93 -4.22 2.82
N HIS A 41 -3.79 -5.16 3.76
CA HIS A 41 -4.51 -6.45 3.74
C HIS A 41 -6.03 -6.29 3.71
N SER A 42 -6.59 -5.32 4.44
CA SER A 42 -8.02 -5.02 4.42
C SER A 42 -8.43 -4.48 3.06
N ARG A 43 -7.63 -3.56 2.50
CA ARG A 43 -7.85 -2.97 1.19
C ARG A 43 -7.85 -3.99 0.06
N ILE A 44 -6.91 -4.95 0.08
CA ILE A 44 -6.85 -6.07 -0.88
C ILE A 44 -8.07 -6.98 -0.72
N TYR A 45 -8.48 -7.30 0.51
CA TYR A 45 -9.67 -8.12 0.75
C TYR A 45 -10.96 -7.44 0.29
N GLU A 46 -11.14 -6.15 0.59
CA GLU A 46 -12.30 -5.36 0.16
C GLU A 46 -12.33 -5.12 -1.35
N MET A 47 -11.18 -4.93 -2.00
CA MET A 47 -11.04 -4.93 -3.46
C MET A 47 -11.56 -6.24 -4.09
N ILE A 48 -11.08 -7.38 -3.59
CA ILE A 48 -11.48 -8.71 -4.09
C ILE A 48 -12.98 -8.95 -3.89
N LYS A 49 -13.53 -8.53 -2.74
CA LYS A 49 -14.98 -8.56 -2.47
C LYS A 49 -15.79 -7.62 -3.36
N ALA A 50 -15.30 -6.42 -3.64
CA ALA A 50 -16.02 -5.38 -4.38
C ALA A 50 -16.26 -5.78 -5.85
N ALA A 51 -15.38 -6.61 -6.42
CA ALA A 51 -15.63 -7.25 -7.73
C ALA A 51 -16.82 -8.23 -7.72
N GLY A 52 -17.21 -8.73 -6.54
CA GLY A 52 -18.34 -9.62 -6.31
C GLY A 52 -17.95 -11.04 -5.93
N VAL A 53 -18.82 -11.69 -5.16
CA VAL A 53 -18.67 -13.08 -4.69
C VAL A 53 -19.93 -13.85 -5.03
N GLU A 54 -19.78 -14.99 -5.70
CA GLU A 54 -20.86 -15.93 -6.00
C GLU A 54 -20.76 -17.13 -5.06
N GLN A 55 -21.89 -17.64 -4.56
CA GLN A 55 -21.92 -18.94 -3.91
C GLN A 55 -22.25 -20.01 -4.95
N LEU A 56 -21.43 -21.06 -4.97
CA LEU A 56 -21.60 -22.22 -5.84
C LEU A 56 -22.39 -23.31 -5.13
N ASP A 57 -23.04 -24.17 -5.92
CA ASP A 57 -23.72 -25.36 -5.41
C ASP A 57 -22.71 -26.26 -4.66
N GLY A 58 -22.90 -26.39 -3.34
CA GLY A 58 -21.95 -27.03 -2.42
C GLY A 58 -21.35 -26.10 -1.36
N GLY A 59 -21.61 -24.79 -1.41
CA GLY A 59 -21.23 -23.81 -0.38
C GLY A 59 -19.85 -23.16 -0.58
N ASN A 60 -19.14 -23.51 -1.65
CA ASN A 60 -17.89 -22.85 -2.02
C ASN A 60 -18.16 -21.45 -2.59
N LYS A 61 -17.24 -20.51 -2.37
CA LYS A 61 -17.27 -19.13 -2.90
C LYS A 61 -16.42 -19.00 -4.16
N ARG A 62 -17.00 -18.41 -5.21
CA ARG A 62 -16.28 -17.93 -6.41
C ARG A 62 -16.11 -16.42 -6.34
N TYR A 63 -14.86 -15.97 -6.36
CA TYR A 63 -14.50 -14.55 -6.36
C TYR A 63 -14.38 -14.02 -7.78
N LYS A 64 -15.29 -13.12 -8.19
CA LYS A 64 -15.35 -12.58 -9.56
C LYS A 64 -14.06 -11.90 -9.99
N PHE A 65 -13.34 -11.30 -9.04
CA PHE A 65 -12.04 -10.66 -9.24
C PHE A 65 -11.05 -11.51 -10.05
N PHE A 66 -11.08 -12.85 -9.93
CA PHE A 66 -10.13 -13.73 -10.62
C PHE A 66 -10.65 -14.37 -11.92
N VAL A 67 -11.96 -14.30 -12.18
CA VAL A 67 -12.65 -15.16 -13.18
C VAL A 67 -12.20 -14.88 -14.62
N ASP A 68 -11.85 -13.63 -14.94
CA ASP A 68 -11.52 -13.23 -16.31
C ASP A 68 -10.11 -13.66 -16.77
N GLU A 69 -9.20 -13.99 -15.84
CA GLU A 69 -7.80 -14.34 -16.17
C GLU A 69 -7.32 -15.68 -15.57
N ILE A 70 -7.97 -16.21 -14.53
CA ILE A 70 -7.56 -17.46 -13.87
C ILE A 70 -8.69 -18.49 -13.89
N PHE A 71 -8.48 -19.54 -14.69
CA PHE A 71 -9.45 -20.62 -14.89
C PHE A 71 -9.05 -21.90 -14.13
N GLY A 72 -10.03 -22.57 -13.51
CA GLY A 72 -9.83 -23.89 -12.88
C GLY A 72 -9.10 -23.89 -11.54
N LEU A 73 -8.76 -22.72 -10.98
CA LEU A 73 -8.13 -22.58 -9.66
C LEU A 73 -9.10 -22.05 -8.59
N ASP A 74 -10.42 -22.07 -8.84
CA ASP A 74 -11.46 -21.50 -7.97
C ASP A 74 -11.26 -21.84 -6.49
N ARG A 75 -11.07 -23.13 -6.16
CA ARG A 75 -10.88 -23.61 -4.79
C ARG A 75 -9.56 -23.16 -4.16
N THR A 76 -8.52 -22.97 -4.97
CA THR A 76 -7.22 -22.46 -4.50
C THR A 76 -7.31 -20.96 -4.21
N LEU A 77 -8.02 -20.22 -5.05
CA LEU A 77 -8.27 -18.79 -4.88
C LEU A 77 -9.22 -18.52 -3.71
N GLU A 78 -10.27 -19.33 -3.55
CA GLU A 78 -11.15 -19.32 -2.38
C GLU A 78 -10.34 -19.49 -1.09
N LYS A 79 -9.47 -20.51 -1.02
CA LYS A 79 -8.57 -20.73 0.12
C LYS A 79 -7.64 -19.54 0.36
N LEU A 80 -7.04 -18.98 -0.69
CA LEU A 80 -6.19 -17.78 -0.56
C LEU A 80 -6.97 -16.60 0.05
N VAL A 81 -8.21 -16.39 -0.37
CA VAL A 81 -9.03 -15.30 0.16
C VAL A 81 -9.52 -15.59 1.58
N GLU A 82 -10.07 -16.78 1.85
CA GLU A 82 -10.68 -17.13 3.14
C GLU A 82 -9.67 -17.47 4.25
N GLU A 83 -8.51 -18.06 3.91
CA GLU A 83 -7.49 -18.49 4.87
C GLU A 83 -6.35 -17.47 5.06
N TYR A 84 -6.09 -16.59 4.07
CA TYR A 84 -5.01 -15.58 4.16
C TYR A 84 -5.55 -14.13 4.18
N PHE A 85 -6.23 -13.66 3.14
CA PHE A 85 -6.65 -12.24 3.08
C PHE A 85 -7.75 -11.89 4.09
N HIS A 86 -8.76 -12.74 4.25
CA HIS A 86 -9.88 -12.51 5.16
C HIS A 86 -9.46 -12.44 6.64
N PRO A 87 -8.59 -13.34 7.16
CA PRO A 87 -8.11 -13.23 8.53
C PRO A 87 -7.08 -12.08 8.68
N ALA A 88 -6.28 -11.78 7.65
CA ALA A 88 -5.34 -10.64 7.66
C ALA A 88 -6.09 -9.29 7.75
N ALA A 89 -7.17 -9.11 6.98
CA ALA A 89 -8.05 -7.95 7.04
C ALA A 89 -8.67 -7.75 8.44
N ARG A 90 -8.93 -8.84 9.17
CA ARG A 90 -9.37 -8.83 10.58
C ARG A 90 -8.24 -8.64 11.60
N ARG A 91 -7.04 -8.23 11.16
CA ARG A 91 -5.86 -7.97 12.01
C ARG A 91 -5.31 -9.19 12.74
N LEU A 92 -5.62 -10.41 12.28
CA LEU A 92 -5.05 -11.65 12.84
C LEU A 92 -3.59 -11.84 12.38
N ASP A 93 -2.81 -12.62 13.14
CA ASP A 93 -1.34 -12.76 12.96
C ASP A 93 -0.89 -13.26 11.58
N VAL A 94 -1.78 -13.80 10.75
CA VAL A 94 -1.47 -14.13 9.35
C VAL A 94 -1.01 -12.90 8.54
N ARG A 95 -1.42 -11.68 8.93
CA ARG A 95 -0.95 -10.42 8.29
C ARG A 95 0.56 -10.20 8.42
N LYS A 96 1.18 -10.73 9.49
CA LYS A 96 2.63 -10.65 9.72
C LYS A 96 3.41 -11.70 8.92
N ARG A 97 2.75 -12.43 8.01
CA ARG A 97 3.32 -13.54 7.24
C ARG A 97 3.39 -13.22 5.77
N ILE A 98 4.43 -13.76 5.17
CA ILE A 98 4.83 -13.52 3.80
C ILE A 98 4.12 -14.52 2.86
N LEU A 99 3.55 -14.05 1.74
CA LEU A 99 2.75 -14.90 0.86
C LEU A 99 3.63 -15.57 -0.22
N LEU A 100 4.11 -16.79 0.05
CA LEU A 100 4.92 -17.52 -0.92
C LEU A 100 4.05 -18.32 -1.91
N LEU A 101 3.99 -17.88 -3.17
CA LEU A 101 3.32 -18.60 -4.25
C LEU A 101 4.23 -19.69 -4.84
N MET A 102 3.99 -20.96 -4.48
CA MET A 102 4.72 -22.13 -5.02
C MET A 102 3.84 -22.93 -6.00
N GLY A 103 4.46 -23.55 -7.00
CA GLY A 103 3.75 -24.41 -7.97
C GLY A 103 4.49 -24.52 -9.31
N PRO A 104 3.98 -25.32 -10.26
CA PRO A 104 4.62 -25.55 -11.56
C PRO A 104 4.79 -24.27 -12.39
N VAL A 105 5.71 -24.31 -13.35
CA VAL A 105 5.84 -23.28 -14.40
C VAL A 105 4.51 -23.17 -15.15
N SER A 106 4.12 -21.95 -15.54
CA SER A 106 2.79 -21.64 -16.13
C SER A 106 1.56 -21.79 -15.21
N GLY A 107 1.73 -22.10 -13.92
CA GLY A 107 0.61 -22.23 -12.96
C GLY A 107 -0.09 -20.93 -12.53
N GLY A 108 -0.18 -19.90 -13.38
CA GLY A 108 -0.93 -18.65 -13.12
C GLY A 108 -0.38 -17.73 -12.02
N LYS A 109 0.77 -18.03 -11.40
CA LYS A 109 1.32 -17.27 -10.25
C LYS A 109 1.58 -15.80 -10.55
N SER A 110 2.30 -15.50 -11.64
CA SER A 110 2.59 -14.13 -12.05
C SER A 110 1.32 -13.40 -12.51
N THR A 111 0.38 -14.11 -13.13
CA THR A 111 -0.96 -13.59 -13.46
C THR A 111 -1.68 -13.12 -12.20
N LEU A 112 -1.73 -13.96 -11.15
CA LEU A 112 -2.34 -13.62 -9.86
C LEU A 112 -1.72 -12.37 -9.24
N VAL A 113 -0.40 -12.25 -9.20
CA VAL A 113 0.27 -11.05 -8.66
C VAL A 113 -0.05 -9.82 -9.52
N ALA A 114 0.06 -9.92 -10.84
CA ALA A 114 -0.28 -8.83 -11.75
C ALA A 114 -1.76 -8.43 -11.66
N MET A 115 -2.69 -9.37 -11.40
CA MET A 115 -4.09 -9.06 -11.13
C MET A 115 -4.25 -8.28 -9.83
N LEU A 116 -3.59 -8.69 -8.74
CA LEU A 116 -3.64 -7.98 -7.46
C LEU A 116 -3.09 -6.56 -7.57
N LYS A 117 -1.94 -6.36 -8.25
CA LYS A 117 -1.36 -5.02 -8.50
C LYS A 117 -2.30 -4.13 -9.31
N ARG A 118 -2.68 -4.54 -10.53
CA ARG A 118 -3.64 -3.80 -11.39
C ARG A 118 -5.03 -3.60 -10.75
N GLY A 119 -5.46 -4.53 -9.90
CA GLY A 119 -6.69 -4.42 -9.14
C GLY A 119 -6.61 -3.33 -8.08
N LEU A 120 -5.47 -3.26 -7.37
CA LEU A 120 -5.23 -2.32 -6.28
C LEU A 120 -5.15 -0.88 -6.80
N GLU A 121 -4.49 -0.67 -7.95
CA GLU A 121 -4.53 0.59 -8.70
C GLU A 121 -5.98 0.99 -8.99
N LYS A 122 -6.72 0.18 -9.76
CA LYS A 122 -8.11 0.45 -10.15
C LYS A 122 -9.02 0.71 -8.94
N PHE A 123 -8.82 -0.01 -7.85
CA PHE A 123 -9.60 0.15 -6.63
C PHE A 123 -9.36 1.52 -5.97
N SER A 124 -8.14 2.08 -6.01
CA SER A 124 -7.83 3.40 -5.44
C SER A 124 -8.59 4.57 -6.10
N TYR A 125 -8.99 4.41 -7.37
CA TYR A 125 -9.87 5.35 -8.09
C TYR A 125 -11.35 5.25 -7.68
N THR A 126 -11.74 4.27 -6.86
CA THR A 126 -13.11 4.17 -6.31
C THR A 126 -13.22 4.91 -4.98
N ASP A 127 -14.44 5.23 -4.54
CA ASP A 127 -14.63 5.79 -3.19
C ASP A 127 -14.29 4.79 -2.07
N LEU A 128 -14.54 3.49 -2.28
CA LEU A 128 -14.24 2.44 -1.29
C LEU A 128 -12.73 2.19 -1.14
N GLY A 129 -11.97 2.33 -2.23
CA GLY A 129 -10.52 2.20 -2.22
C GLY A 129 -9.78 3.50 -1.98
N ALA A 130 -10.48 4.62 -1.75
CA ALA A 130 -9.88 5.93 -1.50
C ALA A 130 -8.79 5.88 -0.42
N LEU A 131 -7.68 6.55 -0.71
CA LEU A 131 -6.46 6.54 0.06
C LEU A 131 -5.92 7.96 0.16
N TYR A 132 -5.41 8.32 1.33
CA TYR A 132 -4.92 9.66 1.63
C TYR A 132 -3.54 9.57 2.26
N ALA A 133 -2.68 10.55 1.98
CA ALA A 133 -1.32 10.63 2.47
C ALA A 133 -0.99 12.03 2.98
N ILE A 134 -0.01 12.14 3.88
CA ILE A 134 0.59 13.43 4.23
C ILE A 134 1.25 14.01 2.98
N LYS A 135 0.85 15.23 2.60
CA LYS A 135 1.26 15.83 1.34
C LYS A 135 2.77 16.06 1.30
N GLY A 136 3.40 15.64 0.21
CA GLY A 136 4.86 15.71 0.05
C GLY A 136 5.66 14.69 0.85
N CYS A 137 5.02 13.73 1.54
CA CYS A 137 5.73 12.61 2.14
C CYS A 137 6.31 11.68 1.06
N PRO A 138 7.62 11.35 1.08
CA PRO A 138 8.22 10.47 0.07
C PRO A 138 7.77 9.00 0.17
N MET A 139 7.11 8.60 1.27
CA MET A 139 6.57 7.25 1.51
C MET A 139 5.04 7.21 1.55
N HIS A 140 4.37 8.29 1.18
CA HIS A 140 2.92 8.40 1.22
C HIS A 140 2.30 8.02 2.60
N GLU A 141 2.88 8.60 3.66
CA GLU A 141 2.57 8.33 5.07
C GLU A 141 1.07 8.38 5.40
N GLU A 142 0.62 7.50 6.29
CA GLU A 142 -0.75 7.49 6.83
C GLU A 142 -0.97 8.73 7.71
N PRO A 143 -1.89 9.66 7.35
CA PRO A 143 -2.11 10.89 8.10
C PRO A 143 -2.45 10.68 9.57
N LEU A 144 -3.12 9.58 9.93
CA LEU A 144 -3.43 9.28 11.33
C LEU A 144 -2.19 9.05 12.22
N HIS A 145 -0.99 8.85 11.64
CA HIS A 145 0.25 8.81 12.39
C HIS A 145 0.63 10.15 13.04
N LEU A 146 0.05 11.28 12.57
CA LEU A 146 0.15 12.58 13.24
C LEU A 146 -0.46 12.57 14.65
N ILE A 147 -1.40 11.67 14.95
CA ILE A 147 -2.05 11.59 16.26
C ILE A 147 -1.04 11.06 17.30
N PRO A 148 -0.77 11.79 18.40
CA PRO A 148 0.07 11.32 19.50
C PRO A 148 -0.41 9.98 20.06
N ARG A 149 0.52 9.09 20.41
CA ARG A 149 0.22 7.70 20.84
C ARG A 149 -0.81 7.64 21.97
N GLU A 150 -0.70 8.58 22.90
CA GLU A 150 -1.50 8.75 24.10
C GLU A 150 -2.99 8.97 23.78
N LEU A 151 -3.30 9.57 22.63
CA LEU A 151 -4.67 9.86 22.18
C LEU A 151 -5.25 8.75 21.28
N ARG A 152 -4.42 7.82 20.77
CA ARG A 152 -4.87 6.79 19.82
C ARG A 152 -5.88 5.81 20.44
N GLU A 153 -5.81 5.54 21.73
CA GLU A 153 -6.81 4.71 22.43
C GLU A 153 -8.18 5.41 22.58
N GLU A 154 -8.19 6.74 22.64
CA GLU A 154 -9.43 7.53 22.65
C GLU A 154 -10.05 7.53 21.25
N VAL A 155 -9.25 7.84 20.22
CA VAL A 155 -9.66 7.80 18.81
C VAL A 155 -10.18 6.41 18.41
N ALA A 156 -9.54 5.34 18.87
CA ALA A 156 -10.00 3.97 18.62
C ALA A 156 -11.34 3.62 19.26
N ARG A 157 -11.65 4.23 20.43
CA ARG A 157 -12.94 4.02 21.12
C ARG A 157 -14.06 4.90 20.54
N GLU A 158 -13.77 6.15 20.19
CA GLU A 158 -14.78 7.09 19.66
C GLU A 158 -15.15 6.78 18.20
N TYR A 159 -14.16 6.49 17.35
CA TYR A 159 -14.34 6.36 15.90
C TYR A 159 -14.20 4.93 15.37
N GLY A 160 -13.78 3.97 16.21
CA GLY A 160 -13.54 2.58 15.80
C GLY A 160 -12.28 2.37 14.95
N ILE A 161 -11.40 3.38 14.86
CA ILE A 161 -10.22 3.37 14.00
C ILE A 161 -9.01 2.81 14.73
N HIS A 162 -8.26 1.92 14.10
CA HIS A 162 -7.00 1.42 14.65
C HIS A 162 -5.83 2.04 13.91
N ILE A 163 -4.93 2.66 14.67
CA ILE A 163 -3.73 3.32 14.16
C ILE A 163 -2.54 2.44 14.56
N GLU A 164 -1.79 1.95 13.57
CA GLU A 164 -0.66 1.04 13.74
C GLU A 164 0.49 1.51 12.85
N GLY A 165 1.64 1.75 13.46
CA GLY A 165 2.74 2.48 12.82
C GLY A 165 2.98 3.82 13.50
N GLU A 166 3.96 4.56 13.01
CA GLU A 166 4.48 5.78 13.61
C GLU A 166 4.84 6.79 12.54
N LEU A 167 4.75 8.07 12.87
CA LEU A 167 5.08 9.15 11.94
C LEU A 167 6.55 9.04 11.52
N CYS A 168 6.77 8.84 10.22
CA CYS A 168 8.10 8.69 9.65
C CYS A 168 9.02 9.88 9.94
N PRO A 169 10.36 9.68 9.87
CA PRO A 169 11.32 10.73 10.24
C PRO A 169 11.17 12.01 9.40
N SER A 170 10.87 11.89 8.11
CA SER A 170 10.64 13.04 7.21
C SER A 170 9.41 13.86 7.64
N CYS A 171 8.25 13.22 7.86
CA CYS A 171 7.03 13.95 8.27
C CYS A 171 7.11 14.48 9.70
N ARG A 172 7.85 13.81 10.59
CA ARG A 172 8.11 14.32 11.95
C ARG A 172 8.92 15.61 11.91
N MET A 173 9.98 15.65 11.11
CA MET A 173 10.78 16.85 10.93
C MET A 173 9.96 18.00 10.35
N MET A 174 9.19 17.75 9.27
CA MET A 174 8.29 18.73 8.66
C MET A 174 7.27 19.28 9.67
N LEU A 175 6.66 18.42 10.49
CA LEU A 175 5.71 18.83 11.54
C LEU A 175 6.35 19.78 12.57
N GLU A 176 7.60 19.52 12.96
CA GLU A 176 8.36 20.36 13.88
C GLU A 176 8.79 21.69 13.22
N THR A 177 9.31 21.66 11.99
CA THR A 177 9.95 22.83 11.35
C THR A 177 9.00 23.76 10.59
N GLU A 178 7.93 23.23 9.99
CA GLU A 178 7.02 24.00 9.13
C GLU A 178 5.67 24.28 9.80
N TYR A 179 5.22 23.39 10.69
CA TYR A 179 3.87 23.46 11.29
C TYR A 179 3.85 23.78 12.79
N ASP A 180 5.01 24.06 13.43
CA ASP A 180 5.09 24.40 14.86
C ASP A 180 4.41 23.32 15.75
N SER A 181 4.58 22.04 15.37
CA SER A 181 3.92 20.87 15.96
C SER A 181 2.37 20.84 15.90
N LYS A 182 1.73 21.72 15.12
CA LYS A 182 0.27 21.82 14.98
C LYS A 182 -0.26 20.88 13.91
N ILE A 183 -0.53 19.65 14.31
CA ILE A 183 -0.98 18.56 13.42
C ILE A 183 -2.23 18.94 12.62
N GLU A 184 -3.12 19.75 13.17
CA GLU A 184 -4.41 20.12 12.56
C GLU A 184 -4.26 20.82 11.21
N ASN A 185 -3.15 21.55 11.00
CA ASN A 185 -2.87 22.32 9.79
C ASN A 185 -2.11 21.52 8.72
N VAL A 186 -1.58 20.34 9.04
CA VAL A 186 -0.75 19.55 8.12
C VAL A 186 -1.55 19.20 6.88
N MET A 187 -1.00 19.51 5.69
CA MET A 187 -1.68 19.26 4.43
C MET A 187 -1.72 17.77 4.10
N ILE A 188 -2.91 17.28 3.75
CA ILE A 188 -3.20 15.90 3.35
C ILE A 188 -3.70 15.91 1.91
N GLU A 189 -3.29 14.93 1.12
CA GLU A 189 -3.74 14.75 -0.27
C GLU A 189 -4.33 13.35 -0.50
N ARG A 190 -5.27 13.22 -1.44
CA ARG A 190 -5.71 11.91 -1.95
C ARG A 190 -4.65 11.39 -2.91
N ILE A 191 -4.22 10.15 -2.71
CA ILE A 191 -3.29 9.46 -3.60
C ILE A 191 -3.94 8.25 -4.28
N PHE A 192 -3.34 7.81 -5.37
CA PHE A 192 -3.74 6.65 -6.16
C PHE A 192 -2.56 5.69 -6.26
N PHE A 193 -2.83 4.39 -6.17
CA PHE A 193 -1.77 3.40 -6.37
C PHE A 193 -1.41 3.28 -7.84
N SER A 194 -0.12 3.06 -8.11
CA SER A 194 0.43 2.92 -9.45
C SER A 194 1.78 2.21 -9.40
N GLU A 195 1.92 1.13 -10.16
CA GLU A 195 3.19 0.44 -10.41
C GLU A 195 4.13 1.34 -11.22
N ASP A 196 3.61 1.97 -12.29
CA ASP A 196 4.37 2.89 -13.16
C ASP A 196 4.95 4.11 -12.42
N ASN A 197 4.14 4.75 -11.56
CA ASN A 197 4.57 5.93 -10.78
C ASN A 197 5.26 5.55 -9.44
N ARG A 198 5.44 4.25 -9.15
CA ARG A 198 6.05 3.75 -7.89
C ARG A 198 5.32 4.28 -6.64
N THR A 199 3.99 4.18 -6.62
CA THR A 199 3.14 4.57 -5.48
C THR A 199 2.39 3.37 -4.94
N GLY A 200 2.79 2.88 -3.76
CA GLY A 200 2.21 1.75 -3.03
C GLY A 200 2.32 0.39 -3.71
N ILE A 201 3.05 0.29 -4.82
CA ILE A 201 3.30 -0.95 -5.54
C ILE A 201 4.81 -1.01 -5.83
N GLY A 202 5.51 -1.85 -5.06
CA GLY A 202 6.93 -2.14 -5.25
C GLY A 202 7.15 -3.49 -5.91
N THR A 203 8.24 -3.64 -6.67
CA THR A 203 8.64 -4.91 -7.28
C THR A 203 10.15 -5.05 -7.28
N PHE A 204 10.64 -6.05 -6.55
CA PHE A 204 12.06 -6.33 -6.38
C PHE A 204 12.45 -7.63 -7.10
N THR A 205 13.34 -7.49 -8.08
CA THR A 205 13.92 -8.60 -8.83
C THR A 205 15.39 -8.74 -8.41
N PRO A 206 15.79 -9.87 -7.79
CA PRO A 206 17.16 -10.04 -7.32
C PRO A 206 18.15 -10.15 -8.47
N SER A 207 19.22 -9.37 -8.36
CA SER A 207 20.37 -9.40 -9.27
C SER A 207 21.46 -10.34 -8.77
N ASP A 208 22.66 -10.34 -9.36
CA ASP A 208 23.80 -11.11 -8.82
C ASP A 208 24.07 -10.67 -7.36
N PRO A 209 24.11 -11.60 -6.39
CA PRO A 209 24.29 -11.28 -4.96
C PRO A 209 25.57 -10.50 -4.62
N LYS A 210 26.55 -10.40 -5.53
CA LYS A 210 27.77 -9.61 -5.36
C LYS A 210 27.64 -8.16 -5.83
N SER A 211 26.64 -7.85 -6.65
CA SER A 211 26.39 -6.51 -7.20
C SER A 211 25.05 -5.91 -6.78
N GLN A 212 24.27 -6.65 -5.99
CA GLN A 212 22.98 -6.22 -5.49
C GLN A 212 23.15 -5.29 -4.28
N ASP A 213 22.63 -4.07 -4.36
CA ASP A 213 22.61 -3.14 -3.25
C ASP A 213 21.37 -3.40 -2.36
N ILE A 214 21.56 -3.28 -1.04
CA ILE A 214 20.45 -3.30 -0.07
C ILE A 214 19.62 -2.01 -0.20
N ALA A 215 20.25 -0.93 -0.66
CA ALA A 215 19.59 0.35 -0.93
C ALA A 215 18.39 0.25 -1.87
N ASP A 216 18.44 -0.64 -2.88
CA ASP A 216 17.31 -0.89 -3.78
C ASP A 216 16.04 -1.33 -3.01
N LEU A 217 16.21 -1.99 -1.86
CA LEU A 217 15.12 -2.44 -1.01
C LEU A 217 14.74 -1.42 0.08
N THR A 218 15.73 -0.79 0.73
CA THR A 218 15.52 0.04 1.93
C THR A 218 15.50 1.54 1.69
N GLY A 219 16.05 2.02 0.58
CA GLY A 219 16.42 3.41 0.37
C GLY A 219 17.91 3.65 0.65
N SER A 220 18.40 4.85 0.30
CA SER A 220 19.82 5.21 0.29
C SER A 220 20.11 6.55 0.97
N VAL A 221 21.29 6.70 1.55
CA VAL A 221 21.77 8.02 2.03
C VAL A 221 22.17 8.88 0.81
N ASP A 222 21.72 10.12 0.77
CA ASP A 222 22.13 11.09 -0.25
C ASP A 222 23.34 11.89 0.21
N PHE A 223 24.53 11.40 -0.13
CA PHE A 223 25.81 12.03 0.22
C PHE A 223 25.98 13.47 -0.26
N SER A 224 25.22 13.93 -1.27
CA SER A 224 25.27 15.33 -1.69
C SER A 224 24.62 16.25 -0.64
N SER A 225 23.45 15.86 -0.15
CA SER A 225 22.67 16.59 0.86
C SER A 225 23.27 16.56 2.27
N ILE A 226 24.12 15.57 2.61
CA ILE A 226 24.90 15.58 3.87
C ILE A 226 25.73 16.86 3.98
N THR A 227 26.26 17.39 2.87
CA THR A 227 27.07 18.62 2.90
C THR A 227 26.26 19.88 3.27
N GLU A 228 24.93 19.83 3.14
CA GLU A 228 24.01 20.90 3.50
C GLU A 228 23.41 20.69 4.91
N PHE A 229 23.07 19.45 5.27
CA PHE A 229 22.37 19.12 6.53
C PHE A 229 23.26 18.58 7.65
N GLY A 230 24.52 18.26 7.36
CA GLY A 230 25.58 18.01 8.35
C GLY A 230 25.57 16.63 9.04
N SER A 231 24.62 15.74 8.73
CA SER A 231 24.59 14.37 9.28
C SER A 231 23.89 13.38 8.34
N GLU A 232 24.42 12.15 8.27
CA GLU A 232 23.76 10.97 7.66
C GLU A 232 22.45 10.60 8.37
N SER A 233 22.25 11.06 9.60
CA SER A 233 21.05 10.80 10.41
C SER A 233 19.93 11.82 10.20
N ASP A 234 20.13 12.88 9.40
CA ASP A 234 19.07 13.83 9.07
C ASP A 234 18.08 13.14 8.10
N PRO A 235 16.76 13.14 8.37
CA PRO A 235 15.77 12.51 7.47
C PRO A 235 15.80 13.05 6.04
N ARG A 236 16.25 14.28 5.83
CA ARG A 236 16.39 14.90 4.50
C ARG A 236 17.64 14.44 3.76
N ALA A 237 18.61 13.85 4.48
CA ALA A 237 19.77 13.20 3.91
C ALA A 237 19.54 11.72 3.54
N TYR A 238 18.29 11.24 3.65
CA TYR A 238 17.91 9.88 3.28
C TYR A 238 16.85 9.90 2.16
N ARG A 239 17.13 9.19 1.06
CA ARG A 239 16.16 8.91 0.01
C ARG A 239 15.34 7.68 0.41
N PHE A 240 14.04 7.88 0.54
CA PHE A 240 13.08 6.81 0.79
C PHE A 240 12.61 6.19 -0.55
N ASP A 241 13.57 5.90 -1.45
CA ASP A 241 13.36 5.48 -2.84
C ASP A 241 13.42 3.94 -3.07
N GLY A 242 13.78 3.19 -2.03
CA GLY A 242 13.78 1.71 -2.06
C GLY A 242 12.37 1.10 -2.10
N GLU A 243 12.28 -0.10 -2.68
CA GLU A 243 11.01 -0.77 -3.00
C GLU A 243 10.07 -0.98 -1.79
N LEU A 244 10.59 -1.16 -0.57
CA LEU A 244 9.75 -1.27 0.64
C LEU A 244 9.05 0.05 1.02
N ASN A 245 9.73 1.18 0.80
CA ASN A 245 9.19 2.51 1.07
C ASN A 245 8.12 2.87 0.04
N ILE A 246 8.37 2.50 -1.21
CA ILE A 246 7.42 2.62 -2.33
C ILE A 246 6.18 1.77 -2.12
N ALA A 247 6.35 0.51 -1.69
CA ALA A 247 5.25 -0.41 -1.46
C ALA A 247 4.38 -0.06 -0.24
N ASN A 248 4.75 0.97 0.54
CA ASN A 248 4.10 1.32 1.80
C ASN A 248 2.56 1.40 1.67
N ARG A 249 1.86 0.77 2.62
CA ARG A 249 0.38 0.66 2.69
C ARG A 249 -0.27 -0.08 1.50
N GLY A 250 0.51 -0.72 0.62
CA GLY A 250 0.04 -1.41 -0.58
C GLY A 250 0.63 -2.83 -0.73
N VAL A 251 1.37 -3.09 -1.81
CA VAL A 251 1.88 -4.44 -2.16
C VAL A 251 3.33 -4.38 -2.60
N MET A 252 4.12 -5.33 -2.10
CA MET A 252 5.50 -5.59 -2.51
C MET A 252 5.60 -6.96 -3.18
N GLU A 253 6.01 -7.00 -4.45
CA GLU A 253 6.35 -8.25 -5.14
C GLU A 253 7.85 -8.53 -4.99
N PHE A 254 8.21 -9.69 -4.45
CA PHE A 254 9.57 -10.20 -4.51
C PHE A 254 9.65 -11.34 -5.54
N GLN A 255 10.30 -11.07 -6.67
CA GLN A 255 10.50 -12.06 -7.71
C GLN A 255 11.70 -12.96 -7.38
N GLU A 256 11.64 -14.23 -7.78
CA GLU A 256 12.77 -15.18 -7.80
C GLU A 256 13.69 -15.29 -6.55
N MET A 257 13.29 -14.83 -5.34
CA MET A 257 14.15 -14.81 -4.14
C MET A 257 14.85 -16.13 -3.82
N LEU A 258 14.23 -17.27 -4.16
CA LEU A 258 14.79 -18.59 -3.95
C LEU A 258 16.01 -18.90 -4.83
N ARG A 259 16.39 -18.04 -5.79
CA ARG A 259 17.69 -18.07 -6.48
C ARG A 259 18.83 -17.50 -5.63
N MET A 260 18.52 -16.77 -4.55
CA MET A 260 19.50 -16.30 -3.57
C MET A 260 19.86 -17.39 -2.55
N GLU A 261 20.49 -18.46 -3.01
CA GLU A 261 21.29 -19.32 -2.12
C GLU A 261 22.57 -18.53 -1.73
N GLN A 262 22.90 -18.24 -0.48
CA GLN A 262 22.36 -18.71 0.80
C GLN A 262 22.25 -17.54 1.81
N ARG A 263 21.03 -17.11 2.18
CA ARG A 263 20.58 -16.66 3.53
C ARG A 263 19.28 -15.82 3.47
N THR A 264 18.14 -16.47 3.71
CA THR A 264 16.85 -15.92 4.21
C THR A 264 16.10 -14.83 3.40
N GLY A 265 14.94 -15.19 2.80
CA GLY A 265 13.88 -14.27 2.28
C GLY A 265 12.92 -14.99 1.31
N GLN A 266 11.57 -14.88 1.26
CA GLN A 266 10.47 -14.23 2.01
C GLN A 266 9.81 -12.93 1.44
N LEU A 267 8.53 -13.02 1.01
CA LEU A 267 7.69 -11.97 0.36
C LEU A 267 6.83 -11.11 1.33
N ALA A 268 7.34 -9.98 1.81
CA ALA A 268 6.60 -9.11 2.72
C ALA A 268 5.35 -8.47 2.08
N ILE A 269 4.30 -8.25 2.87
CA ILE A 269 3.23 -7.28 2.58
C ILE A 269 3.30 -6.26 3.73
N SER A 270 3.33 -4.97 3.37
CA SER A 270 3.45 -3.81 4.28
C SER A 270 2.12 -3.42 4.91
#